data_AF-A0AAN8E2S0-F1
#
_entry.id   AF-A0AAN8E2S0-F1
#
_cell.length_a   1.000
_cell.length_b   1.000
_cell.length_c   1.000
_cell.angle_alpha   90.00
_cell.angle_beta   90.00
_cell.angle_gamma   90.00
#
_symmetry.space_group_name_H-M   'P 1'
#
loop_
_entity.id
_entity.type
_entity.pdbx_description
1 polymer ?
#
loop_
_entity_poly.entity_id
_entity_poly.type
_entity_poly.pdbx_seq_one_letter_code
_entity_poly.pdbx_strand_id
1 'polypeptide(L)'
;MAGPDLIKTLLYTVNNLLQQEKYKAALAVLKGFRNGAVYGAKIRAPHALVMTLLFRSGSLKDKLRAILKATYTHSRNLAYFVFTYKGLQALQEKCQGKSLQSHSFLAACVGGWLVFGNNNNINSQINMYLLSRILFALSRLAVEKGPPCSPP
;
A
#
# COMPACT_ATOMS: atom_id res chain seq x y z
N MET A 1 36.70 13.31 28.71
CA MET A 1 35.33 13.74 28.31
C MET A 1 35.13 13.66 26.79
N ALA A 2 35.35 12.50 26.15
CA ALA A 2 35.29 12.35 24.68
C ALA A 2 34.03 11.65 24.13
N GLY A 3 33.21 11.06 25.02
CA GLY A 3 31.96 10.36 24.64
C GLY A 3 30.83 11.25 24.11
N PRO A 4 30.59 12.47 24.62
CA PRO A 4 29.49 13.33 24.15
C PRO A 4 29.68 13.82 22.70
N ASP A 5 30.92 14.13 22.33
CA ASP A 5 31.24 14.69 21.01
C ASP A 5 31.17 13.63 19.92
N LEU A 6 31.62 12.41 20.20
CA LEU A 6 31.53 11.29 19.24
C LEU A 6 30.07 10.91 18.94
N ILE A 7 29.19 10.95 19.96
CA ILE A 7 27.75 10.74 19.78
C ILE A 7 27.14 11.89 18.97
N LYS A 8 27.51 13.15 19.24
CA LYS A 8 27.03 14.29 18.45
C LYS A 8 27.48 14.23 16.99
N THR A 9 28.73 13.86 16.73
CA THR A 9 29.26 13.69 15.37
C THR A 9 28.56 12.55 14.65
N LEU A 10 28.35 11.40 15.30
CA LEU A 10 27.56 10.30 14.72
C LEU A 10 26.13 10.71 14.41
N LEU A 11 25.46 11.39 15.35
CA LEU A 11 24.10 11.90 15.14
C LEU A 11 24.05 12.91 13.99
N TYR A 12 25.03 13.79 13.88
CA TYR A 12 25.12 14.76 12.79
C TYR A 12 25.37 14.07 11.44
N THR A 13 26.30 13.12 11.37
CA THR A 13 26.57 12.35 10.16
C THR A 13 25.35 11.55 9.73
N VAL A 14 24.69 10.85 10.66
CA VAL A 14 23.47 10.09 10.40
C VAL A 14 22.34 11.03 9.94
N ASN A 15 22.15 12.17 10.60
CA ASN A 15 21.13 13.15 10.23
C ASN A 15 21.39 13.75 8.84
N ASN A 16 22.64 14.05 8.51
CA ASN A 16 23.03 14.56 7.19
C ASN A 16 22.87 13.49 6.10
N LEU A 17 23.16 12.21 6.42
CA LEU A 17 22.89 11.08 5.53
C LEU A 17 21.39 10.86 5.32
N LEU A 18 20.58 11.03 6.37
CA LEU A 18 19.12 10.97 6.34
C LEU A 18 18.49 12.19 5.63
N GLN A 19 19.18 13.34 5.58
CA GLN A 19 18.67 14.54 4.91
C GLN A 19 18.69 14.44 3.38
N GLN A 20 19.60 13.64 2.83
CA GLN A 20 19.70 13.34 1.41
C GLN A 20 18.38 12.73 0.89
N GLU A 21 17.77 13.36 -0.13
CA GLU A 21 16.48 12.93 -0.69
C GLU A 21 16.46 11.47 -1.13
N LYS A 22 17.60 10.94 -1.62
CA LYS A 22 17.73 9.54 -2.04
C LYS A 22 17.41 8.56 -0.89
N TYR A 23 17.90 8.82 0.32
CA TYR A 23 17.66 7.96 1.47
C TYR A 23 16.28 8.20 2.07
N LYS A 24 15.76 9.43 2.04
CA LYS A 24 14.36 9.70 2.44
C LYS A 24 13.36 8.93 1.58
N ALA A 25 13.52 8.93 0.27
CA ALA A 25 12.65 8.20 -0.64
C ALA A 25 12.73 6.68 -0.39
N ALA A 26 13.95 6.13 -0.30
CA ALA A 26 14.15 4.70 0.00
C ALA A 26 13.58 4.29 1.37
N LEU A 27 13.80 5.09 2.41
CA LEU A 27 13.25 4.86 3.74
C LEU A 27 11.72 5.01 3.77
N ALA A 28 11.16 5.95 3.01
CA ALA A 28 9.71 6.11 2.88
C ALA A 28 9.06 4.92 2.17
N VAL A 29 9.73 4.38 1.14
CA VAL A 29 9.34 3.15 0.45
C VAL A 29 9.38 1.97 1.42
N LEU A 30 10.48 1.78 2.16
CA LEU A 30 10.63 0.68 3.11
C LEU A 30 9.63 0.77 4.27
N LYS A 31 9.43 1.98 4.82
CA LYS A 31 8.41 2.24 5.85
C LYS A 31 7.00 1.96 5.31
N GLY A 32 6.72 2.38 4.08
CA GLY A 32 5.47 2.09 3.38
C GLY A 32 5.25 0.59 3.18
N PHE A 33 6.27 -0.15 2.77
CA PHE A 33 6.24 -1.61 2.62
C PHE A 33 5.92 -2.30 3.95
N ARG A 34 6.62 -1.94 5.03
CA ARG A 34 6.35 -2.50 6.38
C ARG A 34 4.93 -2.19 6.83
N ASN A 35 4.49 -0.95 6.65
CA ASN A 35 3.13 -0.54 7.04
C ASN A 35 2.07 -1.29 6.23
N GLY A 36 2.27 -1.45 4.92
CA GLY A 36 1.39 -2.24 4.05
C GLY A 36 1.32 -3.70 4.49
N ALA A 37 2.47 -4.32 4.80
CA ALA A 37 2.52 -5.70 5.27
C ALA A 37 1.77 -5.89 6.61
N VAL A 38 2.04 -5.00 7.59
CA VAL A 38 1.42 -5.05 8.93
C VAL A 38 -0.09 -4.78 8.83
N TYR A 39 -0.49 -3.77 8.06
CA TYR A 39 -1.90 -3.43 7.90
C TYR A 39 -2.68 -4.55 7.21
N GLY A 40 -2.14 -5.07 6.10
CA GLY A 40 -2.72 -6.21 5.39
C GLY A 40 -2.87 -7.43 6.29
N ALA A 41 -1.90 -7.67 7.17
CA ALA A 41 -1.97 -8.80 8.10
C ALA A 41 -3.08 -8.60 9.13
N LYS A 42 -3.15 -7.40 9.72
CA LYS A 42 -4.16 -7.05 10.73
C LYS A 42 -5.60 -7.19 10.23
N ILE A 43 -5.87 -6.83 8.97
CA ILE A 43 -7.24 -6.93 8.42
C ILE A 43 -7.55 -8.34 7.90
N ARG A 44 -6.58 -9.03 7.29
CA ARG A 44 -6.82 -10.32 6.63
C ARG A 44 -6.76 -11.51 7.59
N ALA A 45 -5.88 -11.47 8.58
CA ALA A 45 -5.74 -12.54 9.56
C ALA A 45 -7.06 -12.88 10.28
N PRO A 46 -7.80 -11.91 10.88
CA PRO A 46 -9.07 -12.22 11.54
C PRO A 46 -10.12 -12.72 10.55
N HIS A 47 -10.19 -12.14 9.35
CA HIS A 47 -11.12 -12.61 8.31
C HIS A 47 -10.83 -14.06 7.89
N ALA A 48 -9.58 -14.38 7.59
CA ALA A 48 -9.17 -15.74 7.21
C ALA A 48 -9.38 -16.74 8.37
N LEU A 49 -9.16 -16.31 9.61
CA LEU A 49 -9.42 -17.10 10.81
C LEU A 49 -10.90 -17.42 10.95
N VAL A 50 -11.79 -16.43 10.89
CA VAL A 50 -13.24 -16.68 10.96
C VAL A 50 -13.69 -17.60 9.83
N MET A 51 -13.25 -17.34 8.59
CA MET A 51 -13.65 -18.18 7.45
C MET A 51 -13.17 -19.63 7.56
N THR A 52 -11.96 -19.88 8.10
CA THR A 52 -11.43 -21.24 8.24
C THR A 52 -11.92 -21.95 9.50
N LEU A 53 -12.26 -21.23 10.57
CA LEU A 53 -12.89 -21.84 11.74
C LEU A 53 -14.33 -22.26 11.44
N LEU A 54 -15.10 -21.41 10.74
CA LEU A 54 -16.51 -21.68 10.46
C LEU A 54 -16.71 -22.71 9.34
N PHE A 55 -15.97 -22.59 8.23
CA PHE A 55 -16.32 -23.29 6.98
C PHE A 55 -15.31 -24.35 6.54
N ARG A 56 -14.15 -24.47 7.20
CA ARG A 56 -13.12 -25.43 6.78
C ARG A 56 -13.03 -26.60 7.75
N SER A 57 -13.25 -27.80 7.25
CA SER A 57 -13.01 -29.07 7.97
C SER A 57 -11.59 -29.58 7.66
N GLY A 58 -10.89 -30.14 8.66
CA GLY A 58 -9.52 -30.66 8.51
C GLY A 58 -8.63 -30.46 9.74
N SER A 59 -7.37 -30.90 9.65
CA SER A 59 -6.39 -30.79 10.72
C SER A 59 -6.08 -29.33 11.07
N LEU A 60 -5.84 -29.06 12.35
CA LEU A 60 -5.46 -27.73 12.84
C LEU A 60 -4.23 -27.17 12.11
N LYS A 61 -3.29 -28.03 11.72
CA LYS A 61 -2.09 -27.65 10.94
C LYS A 61 -2.46 -27.10 9.57
N ASP A 62 -3.40 -27.72 8.86
CA ASP A 62 -3.83 -27.28 7.53
C ASP A 62 -4.65 -26.00 7.58
N LYS A 63 -5.48 -25.84 8.62
CA LYS A 63 -6.21 -24.60 8.86
C LYS A 63 -5.24 -23.44 9.10
N LEU A 64 -4.28 -23.60 10.01
CA LEU A 64 -3.26 -22.58 10.28
C LEU A 64 -2.42 -22.25 9.05
N ARG A 65 -1.96 -23.26 8.31
CA ARG A 65 -1.17 -23.04 7.08
C ARG A 65 -1.98 -22.26 6.04
N ALA A 66 -3.28 -22.51 5.92
CA ALA A 66 -4.14 -21.78 5.00
C ALA A 66 -4.36 -20.32 5.43
N ILE A 67 -4.61 -20.07 6.72
CA ILE A 67 -4.75 -18.72 7.27
C ILE A 67 -3.47 -17.93 7.02
N LEU A 68 -2.31 -18.52 7.34
CA LEU A 68 -1.01 -17.90 7.14
C LEU A 68 -0.73 -17.62 5.66
N LYS A 69 -1.00 -18.58 4.77
CA LYS A 69 -0.81 -18.39 3.31
C LYS A 69 -1.69 -17.28 2.76
N ALA A 70 -2.96 -17.22 3.17
CA ALA A 70 -3.89 -16.18 2.73
C ALA A 70 -3.49 -14.80 3.25
N THR A 71 -3.14 -14.71 4.53
CA THR A 71 -2.66 -13.47 5.16
C THR A 71 -1.36 -13.01 4.50
N TYR A 72 -0.40 -13.91 4.32
CA TYR A 72 0.88 -13.61 3.68
C TYR A 72 0.70 -13.10 2.25
N THR A 73 -0.13 -13.77 1.45
CA THR A 73 -0.38 -13.36 0.06
C THR A 73 -0.99 -11.97 0.00
N HIS A 74 -1.98 -11.67 0.86
CA HIS A 74 -2.62 -10.37 0.91
C HIS A 74 -1.65 -9.27 1.37
N SER A 75 -0.95 -9.48 2.48
CA SER A 75 0.07 -8.55 3.00
C SER A 75 1.17 -8.29 1.99
N ARG A 76 1.63 -9.33 1.31
CA ARG A 76 2.68 -9.23 0.29
C ARG A 76 2.22 -8.39 -0.89
N ASN A 77 1.01 -8.61 -1.40
CA ASN A 77 0.45 -7.80 -2.47
C ASN A 77 0.35 -6.33 -2.05
N LEU A 78 -0.19 -6.02 -0.86
CA LEU A 78 -0.29 -4.64 -0.40
C LEU A 78 1.08 -3.96 -0.22
N ALA A 79 2.07 -4.71 0.29
CA ALA A 79 3.42 -4.20 0.47
C ALA A 79 4.11 -3.92 -0.87
N TYR A 80 3.99 -4.83 -1.85
CA TYR A 80 4.49 -4.59 -3.22
C TYR A 80 3.78 -3.44 -3.91
N PHE A 81 2.47 -3.25 -3.69
CA PHE A 81 1.76 -2.10 -4.24
C PHE A 81 2.34 -0.78 -3.74
N VAL A 82 2.51 -0.64 -2.43
CA VAL A 82 3.11 0.58 -1.84
C VAL A 82 4.55 0.78 -2.31
N PHE A 83 5.31 -0.31 -2.41
CA PHE A 83 6.69 -0.28 -2.91
C PHE A 83 6.76 0.22 -4.34
N THR A 84 6.00 -0.40 -5.25
CA THR A 84 5.96 -0.05 -6.67
C THR A 84 5.41 1.36 -6.87
N TYR A 85 4.34 1.73 -6.18
CA TYR A 85 3.75 3.07 -6.28
C TYR A 85 4.74 4.17 -5.84
N LYS A 86 5.31 4.06 -4.63
CA LYS A 86 6.27 5.05 -4.13
C LYS A 86 7.58 5.02 -4.92
N GLY A 87 7.99 3.84 -5.40
CA GLY A 87 9.15 3.67 -6.27
C GLY A 87 8.98 4.38 -7.61
N LEU A 88 7.83 4.21 -8.27
CA LEU A 88 7.51 4.93 -9.51
C LEU A 88 7.40 6.44 -9.28
N GLN A 89 6.76 6.89 -8.20
CA GLN A 89 6.71 8.33 -7.87
C GLN A 89 8.11 8.92 -7.68
N ALA A 90 8.96 8.28 -6.88
CA ALA A 90 10.33 8.76 -6.64
C ALA A 90 11.20 8.72 -7.91
N LEU A 91 10.94 7.77 -8.82
CA LEU A 91 11.61 7.72 -10.12
C LEU A 91 11.13 8.83 -11.05
N GLN A 92 9.82 9.07 -11.11
CA GLN A 92 9.22 10.13 -11.92
C GLN A 92 9.67 11.52 -11.45
N GLU A 93 9.70 11.76 -10.14
CA GLU A 93 10.21 13.00 -9.54
C GLU A 93 11.67 13.26 -9.92
N LYS A 94 12.51 12.22 -9.89
CA LYS A 94 13.92 12.33 -10.31
C LYS A 94 14.11 12.57 -11.81
N CYS A 95 13.28 11.96 -12.65
CA CYS A 95 13.43 12.08 -14.10
C CYS A 95 12.87 13.40 -14.67
N GLN A 96 11.83 13.98 -14.06
CA GLN A 96 11.12 15.13 -14.63
C GLN A 96 11.20 16.41 -13.78
N GLY A 97 11.62 16.34 -12.52
CA GLY A 97 11.80 17.52 -11.66
C GLY A 97 10.51 18.29 -11.30
N LYS A 98 9.33 17.81 -11.71
CA LYS A 98 8.01 18.39 -11.39
C LYS A 98 7.01 17.27 -11.03
N SER A 99 6.31 17.42 -9.91
CA SER A 99 5.27 16.48 -9.47
C SER A 99 3.92 16.79 -10.12
N LEU A 100 3.71 16.38 -11.37
CA LEU A 100 2.40 16.48 -12.01
C LEU A 100 1.44 15.40 -11.48
N GLN A 101 0.16 15.77 -11.25
CA GLN A 101 -0.88 14.86 -10.74
C GLN A 101 -1.09 13.63 -11.66
N SER A 102 -0.86 13.80 -12.97
CA SER A 102 -0.92 12.72 -13.97
C SER A 102 0.11 11.62 -13.73
N HIS A 103 1.27 11.93 -13.12
CA HIS A 103 2.28 10.92 -12.80
C HIS A 103 1.84 10.01 -11.67
N SER A 104 1.20 10.56 -10.64
CA SER A 104 0.58 9.76 -9.56
C SER A 104 -0.52 8.86 -10.09
N PHE A 105 -1.34 9.33 -11.05
CA PHE A 105 -2.35 8.50 -11.69
C PHE A 105 -1.72 7.36 -12.49
N LEU A 106 -0.73 7.65 -13.34
CA LEU A 106 -0.03 6.64 -14.13
C LEU A 106 0.69 5.62 -13.23
N ALA A 107 1.36 6.08 -12.18
CA ALA A 107 2.03 5.23 -11.20
C ALA A 107 1.04 4.32 -10.47
N ALA A 108 -0.16 4.82 -10.14
CA ALA A 108 -1.23 4.02 -9.56
C ALA A 108 -1.76 2.97 -10.55
N CYS A 109 -1.95 3.32 -11.83
CA CYS A 109 -2.38 2.38 -12.87
C CYS A 109 -1.35 1.26 -13.09
N VAL A 110 -0.08 1.62 -13.27
CA VAL A 110 1.01 0.65 -13.50
C VAL A 110 1.24 -0.22 -12.26
N GLY A 111 1.31 0.39 -11.07
CA GLY A 111 1.45 -0.35 -9.82
C GLY A 111 0.27 -1.27 -9.54
N GLY A 112 -0.95 -0.82 -9.87
CA GLY A 112 -2.17 -1.62 -9.77
C GLY A 112 -2.13 -2.85 -10.69
N TRP A 113 -1.78 -2.65 -11.95
CA TRP A 113 -1.70 -3.73 -12.94
C TRP A 113 -0.59 -4.74 -12.60
N LEU A 114 0.59 -4.28 -12.20
CA LEU A 114 1.71 -5.18 -11.85
C LEU A 114 1.42 -6.05 -10.61
N VAL A 115 0.77 -5.47 -9.60
CA VAL A 115 0.60 -6.13 -8.30
C VAL A 115 -0.71 -6.91 -8.21
N PHE A 116 -1.77 -6.37 -8.81
CA PHE A 116 -3.11 -6.96 -8.81
C PHE A 116 -3.51 -7.53 -10.19
N GLY A 117 -2.57 -7.70 -11.12
CA GLY A 117 -2.85 -8.33 -12.42
C GLY A 117 -3.01 -9.85 -12.34
N ASN A 118 -2.49 -10.48 -11.28
CA ASN A 118 -2.53 -11.94 -11.16
C ASN A 118 -3.86 -12.41 -10.54
N ASN A 119 -4.55 -13.33 -11.22
CA ASN A 119 -5.90 -13.73 -10.82
C ASN A 119 -5.87 -14.72 -9.65
N ASN A 120 -6.22 -14.26 -8.45
CA ASN A 120 -6.34 -15.07 -7.25
C ASN A 120 -7.58 -14.61 -6.47
N ASN A 121 -8.27 -15.51 -5.77
CA ASN A 121 -9.49 -15.21 -5.02
C ASN A 121 -9.33 -14.02 -4.05
N ILE A 122 -8.14 -13.89 -3.45
CA ILE A 122 -7.80 -12.76 -2.57
C ILE A 122 -7.72 -11.45 -3.37
N ASN A 123 -7.10 -11.51 -4.54
CA ASN A 123 -6.86 -10.37 -5.42
C ASN A 123 -8.18 -9.87 -6.03
N SER A 124 -9.01 -10.78 -6.53
CA SER A 124 -10.34 -10.49 -7.06
C SER A 124 -11.24 -9.83 -6.01
N GLN A 125 -11.17 -10.27 -4.74
CA GLN A 125 -11.91 -9.64 -3.65
C GLN A 125 -11.49 -8.19 -3.40
N ILE A 126 -10.18 -7.90 -3.46
CA ILE A 126 -9.66 -6.53 -3.32
C ILE A 126 -10.09 -5.68 -4.52
N ASN A 127 -9.93 -6.19 -5.74
CA ASN A 127 -10.25 -5.46 -6.96
C ASN A 127 -11.73 -5.08 -7.03
N MET A 128 -12.63 -6.01 -6.71
CA MET A 128 -14.07 -5.73 -6.69
C MET A 128 -14.45 -4.70 -5.62
N TYR A 129 -13.84 -4.77 -4.44
CA TYR A 129 -14.05 -3.79 -3.38
C TYR A 129 -13.55 -2.39 -3.77
N LEU A 130 -12.39 -2.31 -4.41
CA LEU A 130 -11.82 -1.04 -4.84
C LEU A 130 -12.65 -0.44 -5.98
N LEU A 131 -13.02 -1.27 -6.96
CA LEU A 131 -13.85 -0.87 -8.09
C LEU A 131 -15.20 -0.30 -7.62
N SER A 132 -15.88 -0.99 -6.70
CA SER A 132 -17.17 -0.51 -6.18
C SER A 132 -17.05 0.84 -5.47
N ARG A 133 -15.97 1.06 -4.71
CA ARG A 133 -15.70 2.37 -4.08
C ARG A 133 -15.45 3.48 -5.08
N ILE A 134 -14.69 3.19 -6.14
CA ILE A 134 -14.40 4.17 -7.19
C ILE A 134 -15.69 4.51 -7.93
N LEU A 135 -16.45 3.51 -8.36
CA LEU A 135 -17.74 3.72 -9.02
C LEU A 135 -18.68 4.54 -8.14
N PHE A 136 -18.81 4.18 -6.86
CA PHE A 136 -19.64 4.93 -5.92
C PHE A 136 -19.20 6.39 -5.77
N ALA A 137 -17.89 6.64 -5.65
CA ALA A 137 -17.35 8.01 -5.56
C ALA A 137 -17.61 8.81 -6.84
N LEU A 138 -17.44 8.18 -8.02
CA LEU A 138 -17.73 8.80 -9.31
C LEU A 138 -19.22 9.10 -9.46
N SER A 139 -20.10 8.19 -9.06
CA SER A 139 -21.54 8.42 -9.06
C SER A 139 -21.93 9.60 -8.15
N ARG A 140 -21.36 9.68 -6.94
CA ARG A 140 -21.60 10.82 -6.05
C ARG A 140 -21.12 12.14 -6.65
N LEU A 141 -19.93 12.15 -7.25
CA LEU A 141 -19.39 13.34 -7.89
C LEU A 141 -20.22 13.77 -9.11
N ALA A 142 -20.73 12.82 -9.88
CA ALA A 142 -21.62 13.08 -11.02
C ALA A 142 -22.96 13.68 -10.58
N VAL A 143 -23.51 13.24 -9.44
CA VAL A 143 -24.73 13.82 -8.86
C VAL A 143 -24.49 15.22 -8.32
N GLU A 144 -23.37 15.43 -7.61
CA GLU A 144 -23.02 16.75 -7.03
C GLU A 144 -22.69 17.80 -8.10
N LYS A 145 -22.17 17.36 -9.25
CA LYS A 145 -21.96 18.20 -10.44
C LYS A 145 -23.13 18.16 -11.44
N GLY A 146 -24.22 17.47 -11.11
CA GLY A 146 -25.48 17.49 -11.87
C GLY A 146 -26.04 18.91 -11.94
N PRO A 147 -26.92 19.22 -12.93
CA PRO A 147 -27.29 20.59 -13.28
C PRO A 147 -27.80 21.39 -12.07
N PRO A 148 -27.59 22.72 -12.06
CA PRO A 148 -27.99 23.58 -10.95
C PRO A 148 -29.53 23.63 -10.87
N CYS A 149 -30.12 22.67 -10.18
CA CYS A 149 -31.50 22.77 -9.74
C CYS A 149 -31.50 23.42 -8.35
N SER A 150 -31.41 24.74 -8.35
CA SER A 150 -31.90 25.56 -7.23
C SER A 150 -33.41 25.36 -7.11
N PRO A 151 -33.95 24.97 -5.94
CA PRO A 151 -35.38 25.12 -5.71
C PRO A 151 -35.72 26.61 -5.44
N PRO A 152 -36.92 27.08 -5.83
CA PRO A 152 -37.41 28.43 -5.54
C PRO A 152 -37.71 28.66 -4.06
#